data_AF-A0A945WLV0-F1
#
_entry.id   AF-A0A945WLV0-F1
#
_cell.length_a   1.000
_cell.length_b   1.000
_cell.length_c   1.000
_cell.angle_alpha   90.00
_cell.angle_beta   90.00
_cell.angle_gamma   90.00
#
_symmetry.space_group_name_H-M   'P 1'
#
loop_
_entity.id
_entity.type
_entity.pdbx_description
1 polymer ?
#
loop_
_entity_poly.entity_id
_entity_poly.type
_entity_poly.pdbx_seq_one_letter_code
_entity_poly.pdbx_strand_id
1 'polypeptide(L)'
;MKILSVFFLSVTLLGCGQPKEETTQQARIDESDALTGSFRMGNREIREEMYQELEKHEVEYWINDDGSIGYNLSDGKAIDVLGYDVINAYIRAN
;
A
#
# COMPACT_ATOMS: atom_id res chain seq x y z
N MET A 1 23.02 54.91 -40.03
CA MET A 1 22.07 54.64 -41.15
C MET A 1 21.55 53.22 -40.93
N LYS A 2 20.26 52.98 -40.63
CA LYS A 2 19.17 52.74 -41.60
C LYS A 2 19.58 51.58 -42.56
N ILE A 3 18.96 50.41 -42.63
CA ILE A 3 17.53 50.10 -42.86
C ILE A 3 17.33 48.56 -42.97
N LEU A 4 16.12 48.09 -42.60
CA LEU A 4 15.36 46.88 -42.99
C LEU A 4 16.03 45.49 -42.86
N SER A 5 15.52 44.59 -42.01
CA SER A 5 14.26 43.83 -42.15
C SER A 5 14.20 42.95 -43.39
N VAL A 6 14.40 41.63 -43.22
CA VAL A 6 13.65 40.61 -43.93
C VAL A 6 13.37 39.45 -42.98
N PHE A 7 12.11 39.35 -42.54
CA PHE A 7 11.52 38.13 -42.02
C PHE A 7 11.44 37.12 -43.16
N PHE A 8 12.07 35.95 -43.00
CA PHE A 8 11.72 34.77 -43.80
C PHE A 8 11.13 33.71 -42.87
N LEU A 9 9.80 33.66 -42.93
CA LEU A 9 8.96 32.60 -42.43
C LEU A 9 9.24 31.34 -43.27
N SER A 10 9.84 30.31 -42.67
CA SER A 10 9.88 28.97 -43.26
C SER A 10 9.32 27.98 -42.25
N VAL A 11 8.02 27.75 -42.38
CA VAL A 11 7.32 26.62 -41.79
C VAL A 11 7.69 25.39 -42.63
N THR A 12 8.36 24.41 -42.02
CA THR A 12 8.43 23.05 -42.53
C THR A 12 7.84 22.12 -41.49
N LEU A 13 6.55 21.85 -41.64
CA LEU A 13 5.89 20.67 -41.09
C LEU A 13 6.29 19.46 -41.96
N LEU A 14 6.77 18.39 -41.30
CA LEU A 14 6.57 16.97 -41.59
C LEU A 14 7.84 16.17 -41.27
N GLY A 15 7.79 15.45 -40.15
CA GLY A 15 8.75 14.44 -39.75
C GLY A 15 8.12 13.56 -38.67
N CYS A 16 7.34 12.57 -39.12
CA CYS A 16 6.65 11.58 -38.31
C CYS A 16 7.67 10.61 -37.69
N GLY A 17 7.51 10.27 -36.40
CA GLY A 17 8.31 9.23 -35.75
C GLY A 17 8.32 9.34 -34.23
N GLN A 18 7.26 8.88 -33.56
CA GLN A 18 7.28 8.67 -32.12
C GLN A 18 7.91 7.30 -31.81
N PRO A 19 8.98 7.19 -31.02
CA PRO A 19 9.16 6.03 -30.17
C PRO A 19 8.21 6.22 -28.99
N LYS A 20 7.14 5.43 -28.97
CA LYS A 20 6.26 5.34 -27.80
C LYS A 20 7.09 4.63 -26.73
N GLU A 21 7.68 5.39 -25.81
CA GLU A 21 8.23 4.81 -24.59
C GLU A 21 7.09 4.06 -23.90
N GLU A 22 7.22 2.74 -23.80
CA GLU A 22 6.37 1.91 -22.96
C GLU A 22 6.62 2.35 -21.51
N THR A 23 5.91 3.38 -21.08
CA THR A 23 5.72 3.65 -19.66
C THR A 23 5.02 2.42 -19.12
N THR A 24 5.77 1.59 -18.39
CA THR A 24 5.23 0.58 -17.50
C THR A 24 4.24 1.29 -16.59
N GLN A 25 2.96 1.26 -16.96
CA GLN A 25 1.89 1.55 -16.03
C GLN A 25 1.93 0.38 -15.05
N GLN A 26 2.68 0.58 -13.96
CA GLN A 26 2.43 -0.14 -12.73
C GLN A 26 0.94 0.05 -12.49
N ALA A 27 0.15 -0.99 -12.73
CA ALA A 27 -1.25 -0.97 -12.39
C ALA A 27 -1.29 -0.61 -10.90
N ARG A 28 -1.78 0.59 -10.57
CA ARG A 28 -2.31 0.83 -9.24
C ARG A 28 -3.43 -0.18 -9.13
N ILE A 29 -3.17 -1.26 -8.40
CA ILE A 29 -4.24 -2.04 -7.83
C ILE A 29 -5.02 -1.02 -7.01
N ASP A 30 -6.23 -0.71 -7.45
CA ASP A 30 -7.13 0.15 -6.72
C ASP A 30 -7.33 -0.52 -5.35
N GLU A 31 -6.82 0.12 -4.29
CA GLU A 31 -6.99 -0.31 -2.89
C GLU A 31 -8.48 -0.51 -2.54
N SER A 32 -9.37 0.07 -3.36
CA SER A 32 -10.83 -0.07 -3.36
C SER A 32 -11.36 -1.49 -3.53
N ASP A 33 -10.59 -2.45 -4.04
CA ASP A 33 -11.05 -3.85 -4.22
C ASP A 33 -10.45 -4.84 -3.21
N ALA A 34 -9.56 -4.39 -2.32
CA ALA A 34 -8.99 -5.25 -1.28
C ALA A 34 -10.07 -5.54 -0.23
N LEU A 35 -10.50 -6.80 -0.14
CA LEU A 35 -11.38 -7.21 0.95
C LEU A 35 -10.61 -7.14 2.27
N THR A 36 -11.17 -6.43 3.25
CA THR A 36 -10.55 -6.23 4.57
C THR A 36 -11.31 -6.96 5.66
N GLY A 37 -10.59 -7.46 6.67
CA GLY A 37 -11.16 -7.93 7.93
C GLY A 37 -10.79 -7.01 9.10
N SER A 38 -11.42 -7.22 10.25
CA SER A 38 -11.07 -6.50 11.48
C SER A 38 -11.39 -7.31 12.74
N PHE A 39 -10.57 -7.19 13.79
CA PHE A 39 -10.83 -7.79 15.10
C PHE A 39 -10.41 -6.87 16.25
N ARG A 40 -10.95 -7.12 17.45
CA ARG A 40 -10.59 -6.41 18.69
C ARG A 40 -9.95 -7.37 19.69
N MET A 41 -8.82 -6.95 20.26
CA MET A 41 -8.22 -7.61 21.43
C MET A 41 -8.44 -6.74 22.66
N GLY A 42 -9.19 -7.23 23.65
CA GLY A 42 -9.54 -6.44 24.85
C GLY A 42 -8.38 -6.27 25.82
N ASN A 43 -7.59 -7.33 26.04
CA ASN A 43 -6.42 -7.28 26.90
C ASN A 43 -5.31 -6.46 26.23
N ARG A 44 -4.79 -5.44 26.93
CA ARG A 44 -3.76 -4.53 26.39
C ARG A 44 -2.43 -5.24 26.13
N GLU A 45 -2.01 -6.13 27.03
CA GLU A 45 -0.72 -6.83 26.93
C GLU A 45 -0.70 -7.77 25.72
N ILE A 46 -1.74 -8.60 25.58
CA ILE A 46 -1.93 -9.47 24.40
C ILE A 46 -1.97 -8.65 23.11
N ARG A 47 -2.62 -7.48 23.13
CA ARG A 47 -2.72 -6.61 21.95
C ARG A 47 -1.36 -6.01 21.56
N GLU A 48 -0.57 -5.57 22.53
CA GLU A 48 0.78 -5.05 22.30
C GLU A 48 1.71 -6.13 21.75
N GLU A 49 1.61 -7.36 22.26
CA GLU A 49 2.36 -8.50 21.75
C GLU A 49 1.90 -8.90 20.33
N MET A 50 0.60 -8.81 20.04
CA MET A 50 0.09 -9.02 18.68
C MET A 50 0.70 -8.04 17.67
N TYR A 51 0.84 -6.75 18.02
CA TYR A 51 1.49 -5.78 17.13
C TYR A 51 2.93 -6.18 16.81
N GLN A 52 3.68 -6.61 17.82
CA GLN A 52 5.06 -7.05 17.63
C GLN A 52 5.15 -8.28 16.72
N GLU A 53 4.25 -9.25 16.90
CA GLU A 53 4.25 -10.45 16.06
C GLU A 53 3.78 -10.18 14.63
N LEU A 54 2.83 -9.25 14.41
CA LEU A 54 2.43 -8.79 13.08
C LEU A 54 3.61 -8.12 12.36
N GLU A 55 4.32 -7.21 13.03
CA GLU A 55 5.50 -6.54 12.48
C GLU A 55 6.63 -7.52 12.17
N LYS A 56 6.90 -8.44 13.09
CA LYS A 56 7.95 -9.47 12.95
C LYS A 56 7.70 -10.44 11.80
N HIS A 57 6.43 -10.71 11.49
CA HIS A 57 6.03 -11.59 10.38
C HIS A 57 5.68 -10.81 9.11
N GLU A 58 5.92 -9.49 9.08
CA GLU A 58 5.66 -8.62 7.94
C GLU A 58 4.19 -8.69 7.45
N VAL A 59 3.25 -8.88 8.39
CA VAL A 59 1.81 -8.87 8.11
C VAL A 59 1.33 -7.43 8.15
N GLU A 60 0.77 -6.95 7.04
CA GLU A 60 0.20 -5.61 6.95
C GLU A 60 -1.03 -5.49 7.85
N TYR A 61 -1.05 -4.45 8.68
CA TYR A 61 -2.17 -4.13 9.55
C TYR A 61 -2.32 -2.62 9.73
N TRP A 62 -3.50 -2.21 10.15
CA TRP A 62 -3.77 -0.83 10.54
C TRP A 62 -4.70 -0.80 11.76
N ILE A 63 -4.75 0.36 12.42
CA ILE A 63 -5.64 0.59 13.56
C ILE A 63 -6.81 1.44 13.09
N ASN A 64 -8.02 0.90 13.21
CA ASN A 64 -9.25 1.63 12.88
C ASN A 64 -9.56 2.66 13.98
N ASP A 65 -10.42 3.65 13.66
CA ASP A 65 -10.85 4.70 14.59
C ASP A 65 -11.45 4.15 15.89
N ASP A 66 -12.04 2.95 15.82
CA ASP A 66 -12.68 2.28 16.93
C ASP A 66 -11.68 1.49 17.81
N GLY A 67 -10.41 1.44 17.41
CA GLY A 67 -9.33 0.72 18.07
C GLY A 67 -9.24 -0.78 17.71
N SER A 68 -10.01 -1.25 16.72
CA SER A 68 -9.82 -2.58 16.15
C SER A 68 -8.61 -2.63 15.22
N ILE A 69 -8.05 -3.83 15.07
CA ILE A 69 -6.95 -4.12 14.15
C ILE A 69 -7.55 -4.55 12.83
N GLY A 70 -7.34 -3.76 11.79
CA GLY A 70 -7.69 -4.07 10.40
C GLY A 70 -6.57 -4.82 9.70
N TYR A 71 -6.94 -5.67 8.73
CA TYR A 71 -6.00 -6.48 7.95
C TYR A 71 -6.58 -6.83 6.58
N ASN A 72 -5.71 -7.16 5.61
CA ASN A 72 -6.13 -7.70 4.31
C ASN A 72 -6.68 -9.12 4.47
N LEU A 73 -7.86 -9.46 3.93
CA LEU A 73 -8.43 -10.81 4.08
C LEU A 73 -7.53 -11.93 3.54
N SER A 74 -6.63 -11.63 2.60
CA SER A 74 -5.60 -12.57 2.12
C SER A 74 -4.71 -13.09 3.25
N ASP A 75 -4.52 -12.30 4.30
CA ASP A 75 -3.65 -12.61 5.44
C ASP A 75 -4.41 -13.25 6.60
N GLY A 76 -5.72 -13.50 6.47
CA GLY A 76 -6.57 -13.98 7.56
C GLY A 76 -6.05 -15.24 8.26
N LYS A 77 -5.47 -16.18 7.51
CA LYS A 77 -4.86 -17.38 8.11
C LYS A 77 -3.64 -17.05 8.96
N ALA A 78 -2.80 -16.09 8.55
CA ALA A 78 -1.66 -15.65 9.33
C ALA A 78 -2.14 -14.94 10.61
N ILE A 79 -3.15 -14.07 10.50
CA ILE A 79 -3.80 -13.42 11.65
C ILE A 79 -4.31 -14.45 12.67
N ASP A 80 -5.01 -15.49 12.21
CA ASP A 80 -5.56 -16.53 13.10
C ASP A 80 -4.46 -17.28 13.86
N VAL A 81 -3.38 -17.67 13.17
CA VAL A 81 -2.25 -18.38 13.78
C VAL A 81 -1.55 -17.50 14.81
N LEU A 82 -1.23 -16.25 14.45
CA LEU A 82 -0.57 -15.31 15.34
C LEU A 82 -1.44 -14.98 16.57
N GLY A 83 -2.74 -14.76 16.36
CA GLY A 83 -3.68 -14.53 17.45
C GLY A 83 -3.74 -15.72 18.42
N TYR A 84 -3.78 -16.94 17.90
CA TYR A 84 -3.72 -18.16 18.72
C TYR A 84 -2.41 -18.26 19.51
N ASP A 85 -1.27 -18.00 18.87
CA ASP A 85 0.04 -18.13 19.50
C ASP A 85 0.24 -17.11 20.62
N VAL A 86 -0.10 -15.84 20.37
CA VAL A 86 0.00 -14.75 21.36
C VAL A 86 -0.92 -14.99 22.56
N ILE A 87 -2.18 -15.38 22.33
CA ILE A 87 -3.11 -15.70 23.44
C ILE A 87 -2.58 -16.86 24.29
N ASN A 88 -2.05 -17.91 23.65
CA ASN A 88 -1.51 -19.04 24.40
C ASN A 88 -0.18 -18.73 25.10
N ALA A 89 0.66 -17.87 24.53
CA ALA A 89 1.87 -17.40 25.19
C ALA A 89 1.52 -16.67 26.49
N TYR A 90 0.55 -15.74 26.43
CA TYR A 90 0.04 -15.05 27.59
C TYR A 90 -0.52 -15.99 28.67
N ILE A 91 -1.35 -16.97 28.27
CA ILE A 91 -1.92 -17.96 29.19
C ILE A 91 -0.83 -18.81 29.86
N ARG A 92 0.25 -19.16 29.16
CA ARG A 92 1.34 -19.94 29.75
C ARG A 92 2.21 -19.14 30.72
N ALA A 93 2.27 -17.83 30.55
CA ALA A 93 3.09 -16.94 31.37
C ALA A 93 2.40 -16.51 32.68
N ASN A 94 1.09 -16.74 32.83
CA ASN A 94 0.24 -16.28 33.93
C ASN A 94 -0.56 -17.42 34.57
#